data_AF-A0A2P5BXW7-F1
#
_entry.id   AF-A0A2P5BXW7-F1
#
_cell.length_a   1.000
_cell.length_b   1.000
_cell.length_c   1.000
_cell.angle_alpha   90.00
_cell.angle_beta   90.00
_cell.angle_gamma   90.00
#
_symmetry.space_group_name_H-M   'P 1'
#
loop_
_entity.id
_entity.type
_entity.pdbx_description
1 polymer ?
#
loop_
_entity_poly.entity_id
_entity_poly.type
_entity_poly.pdbx_seq_one_letter_code
_entity_poly.pdbx_strand_id
1 'polypeptide(L)'
;MVFYGAPETSNRRRAWTLLTRLYDSNPLIPWLVMGDFNEILSPTDKLGGAIQCESLIDAFRQVLDLCSLYLLDCNGEYYTWCVPNSAGRNLDE
;
A
#
# COMPACT_ATOMS: atom_id res chain seq x y z
N MET A 1 0.55 -6.60 13.07
CA MET A 1 0.63 -5.17 13.45
C MET A 1 -0.23 -4.36 12.49
N VAL A 2 -0.89 -3.29 12.95
CA VAL A 2 -1.69 -2.40 12.09
C VAL A 2 -0.86 -1.17 11.74
N PHE A 3 -0.74 -0.85 10.46
CA PHE A 3 0.02 0.28 9.93
C PHE A 3 -0.91 1.23 9.16
N TYR A 4 -0.68 2.53 9.33
CA TYR A 4 -1.38 3.56 8.58
C TYR A 4 -0.33 4.45 7.87
N GLY A 5 -0.25 4.30 6.56
CA GLY A 5 0.62 5.05 5.67
C GLY A 5 0.17 6.50 5.54
N ALA A 6 1.11 7.38 5.18
CA ALA A 6 0.79 8.79 5.01
C ALA A 6 -0.13 8.99 3.77
N PRO A 7 -1.29 9.65 3.92
CA PRO A 7 -2.19 9.92 2.79
C PRO A 7 -1.56 10.92 1.81
N GLU A 8 -0.70 11.81 2.31
CA GLU A 8 0.01 12.77 1.48
C GLU A 8 1.35 12.19 1.00
N THR A 9 1.57 12.21 -0.32
CA THR A 9 2.77 11.67 -0.97
C THR A 9 4.07 12.24 -0.39
N SER A 10 4.09 13.53 -0.06
CA SER A 10 5.24 14.22 0.53
C SER A 10 5.74 13.57 1.83
N ASN A 11 4.85 12.92 2.57
CA ASN A 11 5.13 12.29 3.85
C ASN A 11 5.37 10.78 3.77
N ARG A 12 5.16 10.14 2.61
CA ARG A 12 5.30 8.69 2.44
C ARG A 12 6.70 8.18 2.76
N ARG A 13 7.74 8.95 2.45
CA ARG A 13 9.13 8.60 2.80
C ARG A 13 9.32 8.38 4.32
N ARG A 14 8.63 9.16 5.15
CA ARG A 14 8.67 8.99 6.61
C ARG A 14 7.95 7.73 7.06
N ALA A 15 6.80 7.43 6.44
CA ALA A 15 6.05 6.21 6.69
C ALA A 15 6.88 4.96 6.36
N TRP A 16 7.57 4.96 5.23
CA TRP A 16 8.49 3.89 4.83
C TRP A 16 9.68 3.74 5.76
N THR A 17 10.30 4.85 6.17
CA THR A 17 11.38 4.82 7.16
C THR A 17 10.92 4.20 8.47
N LEU A 18 9.69 4.48 8.91
CA LEU A 18 9.12 3.88 10.11
C LEU A 18 8.92 2.37 9.93
N LEU A 19 8.39 1.95 8.78
CA LEU A 19 8.18 0.53 8.48
C LEU A 19 9.49 -0.26 8.50
N THR A 20 10.56 0.26 7.89
CA THR A 20 11.89 -0.36 7.92
C THR A 20 12.45 -0.42 9.35
N ARG A 21 12.31 0.65 10.15
CA ARG A 21 12.76 0.62 11.55
C ARG A 21 12.02 -0.40 12.41
N LEU A 22 10.74 -0.64 12.12
CA LEU A 22 9.96 -1.67 12.81
C LEU A 22 10.51 -3.06 12.49
N TYR A 23 10.85 -3.32 11.22
CA TYR A 23 11.53 -4.55 10.83
C TYR A 23 12.89 -4.72 11.52
N ASP A 24 13.74 -3.68 11.47
CA ASP A 24 15.10 -3.70 12.04
C ASP A 24 15.11 -3.97 13.55
N SER A 25 14.02 -3.68 14.25
CA SER A 25 13.90 -3.97 15.68
C SER A 25 13.94 -5.46 15.99
N ASN A 26 13.43 -6.31 15.08
CA ASN A 26 13.29 -7.76 15.29
C ASN A 26 13.35 -8.54 13.95
N PRO A 27 14.47 -8.51 13.21
CA PRO A 27 14.55 -9.04 11.84
C PRO A 27 14.44 -10.57 11.73
N LEU A 28 14.65 -11.30 12.83
CA LEU A 28 14.59 -12.77 12.86
C LEU A 28 13.19 -13.32 13.16
N ILE A 29 12.21 -12.45 13.47
CA ILE A 29 10.86 -12.86 13.84
C ILE A 29 9.96 -12.75 12.61
N PRO A 30 9.25 -13.82 12.21
CA PRO A 30 8.22 -13.72 11.19
C PRO A 30 7.19 -12.67 11.59
N TRP A 31 6.89 -11.74 10.69
CA TRP A 31 6.02 -10.62 11.00
C TRP A 31 5.00 -10.38 9.91
N LEU A 32 3.84 -9.90 10.35
CA LEU A 32 2.72 -9.56 9.50
C LEU A 32 2.34 -8.10 9.77
N VAL A 33 2.31 -7.31 8.69
CA VAL A 33 1.81 -5.95 8.70
C VAL A 33 0.52 -5.90 7.87
N MET A 34 -0.52 -5.30 8.44
CA MET A 34 -1.80 -5.07 7.79
C MET A 34 -2.19 -3.61 8.00
N GLY A 35 -3.10 -3.10 7.18
CA GLY A 35 -3.65 -1.77 7.33
C GLY A 35 -3.72 -1.03 6.01
N ASP A 36 -3.78 0.30 6.09
CA ASP A 36 -3.91 1.16 4.92
C ASP A 36 -2.54 1.77 4.61
N PHE A 37 -1.94 1.36 3.50
CA PHE A 37 -0.63 1.86 3.08
C PHE A 37 -0.72 3.17 2.29
N ASN A 38 -1.93 3.57 1.85
CA ASN A 38 -2.14 4.70 0.95
C ASN A 38 -1.28 4.65 -0.33
N GLU A 39 -0.86 3.46 -0.79
CA GLU A 39 -0.12 3.22 -2.04
C GLU A 39 -0.58 1.94 -2.72
N ILE A 40 -0.31 1.85 -4.02
CA ILE A 40 -0.57 0.69 -4.87
C ILE A 40 0.75 -0.01 -5.25
N LEU A 41 0.70 -1.33 -5.49
CA LEU A 41 1.87 -2.13 -5.89
C LEU A 41 2.00 -2.30 -7.38
N SER A 42 0.90 -2.10 -8.11
CA SER A 42 0.84 -2.10 -9.56
C SER A 42 -0.17 -1.04 -10.03
N PRO A 43 0.06 -0.40 -11.20
CA PRO A 43 -0.96 0.44 -11.83
C PRO A 43 -2.30 -0.28 -12.03
N THR A 44 -2.30 -1.62 -12.13
CA THR A 44 -3.52 -2.45 -12.26
C THR A 44 -4.35 -2.54 -10.99
N ASP A 45 -3.77 -2.19 -9.83
CA ASP A 45 -4.45 -2.21 -8.52
C ASP A 45 -5.39 -1.03 -8.33
N LYS A 46 -5.47 -0.15 -9.33
CA LYS A 46 -6.32 1.03 -9.32
C LYS A 46 -7.15 1.10 -10.60
N LEU A 47 -8.45 1.21 -10.44
CA LEU A 47 -9.37 1.47 -11.55
C LEU A 47 -9.68 2.97 -11.62
N GLY A 48 -9.30 3.61 -12.72
CA GLY A 48 -9.56 5.04 -12.97
C GLY A 48 -8.70 6.01 -12.16
N GLY A 49 -9.06 7.29 -12.19
CA GLY A 49 -8.30 8.38 -11.57
C GLY A 49 -6.95 8.65 -12.23
N ALA A 50 -6.13 9.49 -11.59
CA ALA A 50 -4.78 9.79 -12.09
C ALA A 50 -3.85 8.57 -11.93
N ILE A 51 -3.03 8.31 -12.96
CA ILE A 51 -1.97 7.30 -12.91
C ILE A 51 -0.97 7.70 -11.82
N GLN A 52 -0.69 6.77 -10.92
CA GLN A 52 0.30 6.97 -9.87
C GLN A 52 1.69 7.01 -10.52
N CYS A 53 2.56 7.92 -10.06
CA CYS A 53 3.92 7.99 -10.58
C CYS A 53 4.67 6.68 -10.29
N GLU A 54 5.27 6.06 -11.31
CA GLU A 54 5.97 4.78 -11.21
C GLU A 54 7.07 4.80 -10.15
N SER A 55 7.79 5.91 -10.02
CA SER A 55 8.80 6.11 -8.98
C SER A 55 8.27 5.94 -7.55
N LEU A 56 7.00 6.23 -7.30
CA LEU A 56 6.37 6.05 -5.98
C LEU A 56 6.01 4.59 -5.73
N ILE A 57 5.52 3.90 -6.77
CA ILE A 57 5.26 2.45 -6.72
C ILE A 57 6.57 1.71 -6.47
N ASP A 58 7.64 2.06 -7.18
CA ASP A 58 8.95 1.43 -7.02
C ASP A 58 9.57 1.75 -5.65
N ALA A 59 9.37 2.95 -5.12
CA ALA A 59 9.79 3.27 -3.76
C ALA A 59 9.07 2.40 -2.73
N PHE A 60 7.79 2.11 -2.93
CA PHE A 60 7.04 1.23 -2.05
C PHE A 60 7.50 -0.23 -2.17
N ARG A 61 7.71 -0.74 -3.39
CA ARG A 61 8.26 -2.09 -3.65
C ARG A 61 9.63 -2.28 -2.97
N GLN A 62 10.54 -1.32 -3.12
CA GLN A 62 11.85 -1.36 -2.46
C GLN A 62 11.75 -1.51 -0.94
N VAL A 63 10.75 -0.86 -0.33
CA VAL A 63 10.55 -0.95 1.13
C VAL A 63 10.04 -2.33 1.53
N LEU A 64 9.14 -2.93 0.74
CA LEU A 64 8.70 -4.31 0.97
C LEU A 64 9.86 -5.30 0.84
N ASP A 65 10.70 -5.14 -0.18
CA ASP A 65 11.89 -5.97 -0.39
C ASP A 65 12.86 -5.88 0.79
N LEU A 66 13.16 -4.65 1.26
CA LEU A 66 14.01 -4.41 2.44
C LEU A 66 13.43 -5.05 3.70
N CYS A 67 12.11 -5.04 3.82
CA CYS A 67 11.36 -5.60 4.95
C CYS A 67 11.11 -7.11 4.84
N SER A 68 11.55 -7.75 3.74
CA SER A 68 11.23 -9.14 3.39
C SER A 68 9.73 -9.45 3.44
N LEU A 69 8.91 -8.47 3.02
CA LEU A 69 7.46 -8.57 2.99
C LEU A 69 6.99 -8.89 1.57
N TYR A 70 5.98 -9.75 1.50
CA TYR A 70 5.26 -10.06 0.27
C TYR A 70 3.76 -9.84 0.48
N LEU A 71 3.07 -9.47 -0.59
CA LEU A 71 1.61 -9.39 -0.56
C LEU A 71 1.05 -10.81 -0.38
N LEU A 72 0.08 -10.96 0.52
CA LEU A 72 -0.66 -12.19 0.66
C LEU A 72 -1.80 -12.22 -0.35
N ASP A 73 -1.95 -13.34 -1.05
CA ASP A 73 -3.10 -13.58 -1.89
C ASP A 73 -4.37 -13.61 -1.02
N CYS A 74 -5.33 -12.75 -1.35
CA CYS A 74 -6.63 -12.69 -0.69
C CYS A 74 -7.72 -13.24 -1.63
N ASN A 75 -8.61 -14.05 -1.07
CA ASN A 75 -9.86 -14.41 -1.74
C ASN A 75 -10.94 -13.41 -1.33
N GLY A 76 -11.44 -12.64 -2.29
CA GLY A 76 -12.46 -11.62 -2.04
C GLY A 76 -12.44 -10.52 -3.10
N GLU A 77 -12.98 -9.36 -2.74
CA GLU A 77 -12.91 -8.17 -3.59
C GLU A 77 -11.46 -7.70 -3.76
N TYR A 78 -11.06 -7.45 -5.01
CA TYR A 78 -9.68 -7.06 -5.35
C TYR A 78 -9.37 -5.62 -4.90
N TYR A 79 -10.36 -4.74 -4.91
CA TYR A 79 -10.21 -3.34 -4.52
C TYR A 79 -10.63 -3.12 -3.07
N THR A 80 -9.80 -2.42 -2.31
CA THR A 80 -10.04 -2.17 -0.87
C THR A 80 -10.72 -0.84 -0.58
N TRP A 81 -10.86 0.03 -1.58
CA TRP A 81 -11.44 1.36 -1.42
C TRP A 81 -12.06 1.90 -2.72
N CYS A 82 -13.20 2.56 -2.61
CA CYS A 82 -13.89 3.22 -3.71
C CYS A 82 -14.22 4.68 -3.36
N VAL A 83 -14.01 5.60 -4.31
CA VAL A 83 -14.54 6.97 -4.22
C VAL A 83 -15.97 6.94 -4.74
N PRO A 84 -16.96 7.47 -4.01
CA PRO A 84 -18.29 7.67 -4.57
C PRO A 84 -18.15 8.60 -5.77
N ASN A 85 -18.56 8.13 -6.95
CA ASN A 85 -18.73 9.02 -8.10
C ASN A 85 -19.66 10.16 -7.68
N SER A 86 -19.36 11.40 -8.09
CA SER A 86 -20.28 12.54 -7.93
C SER A 86 -21.64 12.33 -8.63
N ALA A 87 -21.81 11.20 -9.33
CA ALA A 87 -23.05 10.74 -9.96
C ALA A 87 -23.65 9.44 -9.35
N GLY A 88 -23.15 8.93 -8.22
CA GLY A 88 -23.81 7.84 -7.48
C GLY A 88 -23.94 6.50 -8.21
N ARG A 89 -23.02 6.18 -9.13
CA ARG A 89 -22.96 4.85 -9.76
C ARG A 89 -21.79 4.07 -9.21
N ASN A 90 -22.11 3.04 -8.43
CA ASN A 90 -21.21 1.96 -8.08
C ASN A 90 -20.83 1.23 -9.36
N LEU A 91 -19.55 0.93 -9.54
CA LEU A 91 -19.08 0.03 -10.58
C LEU A 91 -19.20 -1.38 -10.00
N ASP A 92 -20.41 -1.94 -10.13
CA ASP A 92 -20.65 -3.38 -10.00
C ASP A 92 -20.41 -3.98 -11.39
N GLU A 93 -19.38 -4.82 -11.53
CA GLU A 93 -19.27 -6.06 -12.35
C GLU A 93 -17.82 -6.57 -12.40
#